data_AF-A0A454CSZ1-F1
#
_entry.id   AF-A0A454CSZ1-F1
#
_cell.length_a   1.000
_cell.length_b   1.000
_cell.length_c   1.000
_cell.angle_alpha   90.00
_cell.angle_beta   90.00
_cell.angle_gamma   90.00
#
_symmetry.space_group_name_H-M   'P 1'
#
loop_
_entity.id
_entity.type
_entity.pdbx_description
1 polymer ?
#
loop_
_entity_poly.entity_id
_entity_poly.type
_entity_poly.pdbx_seq_one_letter_code
_entity_poly.pdbx_strand_id
1 'polypeptide(L)'
;MATPHINAQPGDFAETVLMPGDPLRAKYIAETFLEDVKQVCDVRNMFGFTGTYKGKKVSVMGHGMGIPSCCIYVHELIAEYGVKNVIRVGSCGAVRDDVKLMDVVIGMGASTDSKVNRIRFNNHDFAAIADYGLLEEAVNQARAQEV
;
A
#
# COMPACT_ATOMS: atom_id res chain seq x y z
N MET A 1 -12.81 16.02 0.05
CA MET A 1 -13.21 16.50 -1.30
C MET A 1 -12.45 15.64 -2.30
N ALA A 2 -12.96 15.42 -3.51
CA ALA A 2 -12.19 14.71 -4.53
C ALA A 2 -10.84 15.43 -4.80
N THR A 3 -9.81 14.67 -5.11
CA THR A 3 -8.46 15.17 -5.41
C THR A 3 -8.20 15.04 -6.93
N PRO A 4 -7.09 15.58 -7.46
CA PRO A 4 -6.77 15.42 -8.88
C PRO A 4 -6.57 13.97 -9.33
N HIS A 5 -6.30 13.03 -8.41
CA HIS A 5 -6.00 11.63 -8.73
C HIS A 5 -6.97 10.61 -8.10
N ILE A 6 -7.90 11.05 -7.23
CA ILE A 6 -8.87 10.20 -6.54
C ILE A 6 -10.23 10.91 -6.53
N ASN A 7 -11.25 10.30 -7.16
CA ASN A 7 -12.62 10.84 -7.27
C ASN A 7 -13.59 10.29 -6.19
N ALA A 8 -13.07 9.67 -5.14
CA ALA A 8 -13.85 9.14 -4.04
C ALA A 8 -14.49 10.27 -3.19
N GLN A 9 -15.57 9.95 -2.47
CA GLN A 9 -16.16 10.87 -1.50
C GLN A 9 -15.46 10.74 -0.13
N PRO A 10 -15.52 11.77 0.73
CA PRO A 10 -15.10 11.64 2.12
C PRO A 10 -15.78 10.43 2.81
N GLY A 11 -14.98 9.57 3.46
CA GLY A 11 -15.47 8.36 4.12
C GLY A 11 -15.62 7.11 3.23
N ASP A 12 -15.40 7.22 1.92
CA ASP A 12 -15.41 6.06 1.02
C ASP A 12 -14.23 5.11 1.27
N PHE A 13 -13.06 5.64 1.67
CA PHE A 13 -11.92 4.81 2.10
C PHE A 13 -12.06 4.34 3.56
N ALA A 14 -11.51 3.17 3.85
CA ALA A 14 -11.27 2.69 5.20
C ALA A 14 -10.02 3.35 5.80
N GLU A 15 -9.84 3.25 7.12
CA GLU A 15 -8.60 3.69 7.77
C GLU A 15 -7.38 2.85 7.36
N THR A 16 -7.59 1.62 6.89
CA THR A 16 -6.54 0.70 6.43
C THR A 16 -6.68 0.41 4.94
N VAL A 17 -5.61 0.66 4.18
CA VAL A 17 -5.53 0.44 2.73
C VAL A 17 -4.41 -0.53 2.38
N LEU A 18 -4.74 -1.61 1.66
CA LEU A 18 -3.75 -2.45 0.97
C LEU A 18 -3.43 -1.82 -0.38
N MET A 19 -2.14 -1.66 -0.70
CA MET A 19 -1.73 -0.99 -1.93
C MET A 19 -0.81 -1.85 -2.79
N PRO A 20 -1.34 -2.57 -3.79
CA PRO A 20 -0.52 -3.11 -4.88
C PRO A 20 -0.11 -2.00 -5.86
N GLY A 21 0.92 -2.27 -6.67
CA GLY A 21 1.30 -1.35 -7.76
C GLY A 21 0.32 -1.39 -8.93
N ASP A 22 -0.16 -2.59 -9.27
CA ASP A 22 -1.06 -2.85 -10.39
C ASP A 22 -2.53 -2.68 -9.96
N PRO A 23 -3.31 -1.79 -10.61
CA PRO A 23 -4.75 -1.64 -10.32
C PRO A 23 -5.57 -2.89 -10.65
N LEU A 24 -5.14 -3.74 -11.58
CA LEU A 24 -5.80 -5.04 -11.83
C LEU A 24 -5.59 -6.02 -10.69
N ARG A 25 -4.42 -5.96 -10.02
CA ARG A 25 -4.19 -6.69 -8.77
C ARG A 25 -5.05 -6.14 -7.64
N ALA A 26 -5.26 -4.82 -7.57
CA ALA A 26 -6.18 -4.23 -6.58
C ALA A 26 -7.60 -4.76 -6.76
N LYS A 27 -8.06 -4.80 -8.03
CA LYS A 27 -9.36 -5.38 -8.39
C LYS A 27 -9.45 -6.86 -8.00
N TYR A 28 -8.45 -7.66 -8.37
CA TYR A 28 -8.39 -9.08 -8.00
C TYR A 28 -8.48 -9.29 -6.49
N ILE A 29 -7.71 -8.54 -5.69
CA ILE A 29 -7.73 -8.66 -4.23
C ILE A 29 -9.14 -8.31 -3.70
N ALA A 30 -9.72 -7.21 -4.18
CA ALA A 30 -11.05 -6.78 -3.75
C ALA A 30 -12.10 -7.85 -4.06
N GLU A 31 -12.16 -8.35 -5.30
CA GLU A 31 -13.14 -9.35 -5.74
C GLU A 31 -12.96 -10.72 -5.08
N THR A 32 -11.73 -11.07 -4.68
CA THR A 32 -11.41 -12.40 -4.15
C THR A 32 -11.55 -12.47 -2.63
N PHE A 33 -11.17 -11.41 -1.92
CA PHE A 33 -11.01 -11.45 -0.45
C PHE A 33 -11.99 -10.57 0.31
N LEU A 34 -12.63 -9.59 -0.31
CA LEU A 34 -13.52 -8.66 0.38
C LEU A 34 -15.00 -8.99 0.14
N GLU A 35 -15.81 -8.67 1.13
CA GLU A 35 -17.27 -8.66 1.08
C GLU A 35 -17.78 -7.23 0.88
N ASP A 36 -19.02 -7.06 0.38
CA ASP A 36 -19.67 -5.75 0.16
C ASP A 36 -18.81 -4.73 -0.62
N VAL A 37 -18.14 -5.22 -1.66
CA VAL A 37 -17.15 -4.44 -2.42
C VAL A 37 -17.81 -3.33 -3.21
N LYS A 38 -17.32 -2.11 -3.01
CA LYS A 38 -17.62 -0.92 -3.82
C LYS A 38 -16.34 -0.40 -4.44
N GLN A 39 -16.34 -0.16 -5.74
CA GLN A 39 -15.30 0.63 -6.39
C GLN A 39 -15.50 2.11 -6.03
N VAL A 40 -14.49 2.72 -5.41
CA VAL A 40 -14.53 4.10 -4.91
C VAL A 40 -13.65 5.04 -5.72
N CYS A 41 -12.72 4.52 -6.52
CA CYS A 41 -11.85 5.31 -7.38
C CYS A 41 -11.58 4.62 -8.72
N ASP A 42 -11.59 5.39 -9.80
CA ASP A 42 -11.24 4.93 -11.16
C ASP A 42 -10.45 5.95 -11.99
N VAL A 43 -10.09 7.11 -11.40
CA VAL A 43 -9.29 8.14 -12.07
C VAL A 43 -7.98 7.55 -12.59
N ARG A 44 -7.68 7.78 -13.87
CA ARG A 44 -6.50 7.25 -14.59
C ARG A 44 -6.43 5.72 -14.62
N ASN A 45 -7.54 5.03 -14.43
CA ASN A 45 -7.61 3.58 -14.20
C ASN A 45 -6.82 3.12 -12.96
N MET A 46 -6.55 4.03 -12.00
CA MET A 46 -5.97 3.65 -10.72
C MET A 46 -7.11 3.20 -9.79
N PHE A 47 -7.50 1.94 -9.95
CA PHE A 47 -8.66 1.41 -9.25
C PHE A 47 -8.46 1.37 -7.73
N GLY A 48 -9.46 1.89 -7.03
CA GLY A 48 -9.58 1.83 -5.57
C GLY A 48 -10.93 1.21 -5.20
N PHE A 49 -10.90 0.30 -4.25
CA PHE A 49 -12.06 -0.44 -3.75
C PHE A 49 -12.12 -0.36 -2.23
N THR A 50 -13.33 -0.42 -1.69
CA THR A 50 -13.57 -0.59 -0.26
C THR A 50 -14.61 -1.67 -0.07
N GLY A 51 -14.38 -2.55 0.89
CA GLY A 51 -15.32 -3.58 1.31
C GLY A 51 -15.05 -3.94 2.77
N THR A 52 -15.42 -5.16 3.16
CA THR A 52 -15.12 -5.70 4.49
C THR A 52 -14.35 -7.01 4.40
N TYR A 53 -13.48 -7.25 5.38
CA TYR A 53 -12.80 -8.53 5.59
C TYR A 53 -13.02 -8.94 7.03
N LYS A 54 -13.70 -10.07 7.25
CA LYS A 54 -14.06 -10.55 8.60
C LYS A 54 -14.74 -9.46 9.45
N GLY A 55 -15.69 -8.74 8.85
CA GLY A 55 -16.43 -7.63 9.47
C GLY A 55 -15.65 -6.32 9.66
N LYS A 56 -14.37 -6.24 9.26
CA LYS A 56 -13.57 -5.02 9.32
C LYS A 56 -13.57 -4.30 7.97
N LYS A 57 -13.87 -3.01 7.94
CA LYS A 57 -13.78 -2.19 6.73
C LYS A 57 -12.32 -2.08 6.28
N VAL A 58 -12.03 -2.45 5.04
CA VAL A 58 -10.68 -2.42 4.44
C VAL A 58 -10.79 -1.92 3.01
N SER A 59 -9.81 -1.13 2.60
CA SER A 59 -9.70 -0.67 1.22
C SER A 59 -8.51 -1.31 0.50
N VAL A 60 -8.59 -1.40 -0.82
CA VAL A 60 -7.51 -1.87 -1.68
C VAL A 60 -7.39 -0.91 -2.86
N MET A 61 -6.20 -0.38 -3.12
CA MET A 61 -6.00 0.60 -4.18
C MET A 61 -4.65 0.47 -4.87
N GLY A 62 -4.64 0.55 -6.20
CA GLY A 62 -3.39 0.63 -6.96
C GLY A 62 -2.58 1.90 -6.61
N HIS A 63 -1.25 1.83 -6.68
CA HIS A 63 -0.39 3.01 -6.50
C HIS A 63 0.53 3.30 -7.72
N GLY A 64 0.42 2.52 -8.79
CA GLY A 64 1.29 2.61 -9.97
C GLY A 64 2.72 2.13 -9.71
N MET A 65 3.66 2.56 -10.56
CA MET A 65 5.08 2.17 -10.47
C MET A 65 5.96 3.37 -10.12
N GLY A 66 6.90 3.16 -9.19
CA GLY A 66 7.89 4.15 -8.78
C GLY A 66 7.46 5.06 -7.63
N ILE A 67 8.45 5.65 -6.97
CA ILE A 67 8.27 6.51 -5.79
C ILE A 67 7.38 7.72 -6.09
N PRO A 68 7.52 8.47 -7.21
CA PRO A 68 6.67 9.63 -7.48
C PRO A 68 5.18 9.29 -7.57
N SER A 69 4.82 8.20 -8.26
CA SER A 69 3.43 7.73 -8.36
C SER A 69 2.87 7.37 -6.99
N CYS A 70 3.60 6.55 -6.23
CA CYS A 70 3.14 6.11 -4.91
C CYS A 70 2.98 7.28 -3.94
N CYS A 71 3.90 8.26 -3.96
CA CYS A 71 3.82 9.43 -3.10
C CYS A 71 2.56 10.27 -3.33
N ILE A 72 2.08 10.41 -4.57
CA ILE A 72 0.84 11.15 -4.87
C ILE A 72 -0.34 10.50 -4.16
N TYR A 73 -0.55 9.19 -4.42
CA TYR A 73 -1.71 8.48 -3.88
C TYR A 73 -1.66 8.36 -2.36
N VAL A 74 -0.50 8.04 -1.78
CA VAL A 74 -0.35 7.93 -0.32
C VAL A 74 -0.56 9.29 0.36
N HIS A 75 -0.06 10.38 -0.23
CA HIS A 75 -0.28 11.72 0.32
C HIS A 75 -1.77 12.08 0.34
N GLU A 76 -2.48 11.90 -0.78
CA GLU A 76 -3.90 12.19 -0.88
C GLU A 76 -4.73 11.29 0.05
N LEU A 77 -4.45 9.98 0.10
CA LEU A 77 -5.14 9.04 0.99
C LEU A 77 -5.03 9.45 2.46
N ILE A 78 -3.85 9.85 2.91
CA ILE A 78 -3.62 10.24 4.31
C ILE A 78 -4.23 11.62 4.60
N ALA A 79 -3.94 12.62 3.76
CA ALA A 79 -4.31 14.01 4.03
C ALA A 79 -5.79 14.30 3.79
N GLU A 80 -6.38 13.73 2.73
CA GLU A 80 -7.72 14.09 2.25
C GLU A 80 -8.78 13.03 2.59
N TYR A 81 -8.36 11.76 2.74
CA TYR A 81 -9.27 10.64 3.02
C TYR A 81 -9.10 10.02 4.40
N GLY A 82 -8.18 10.53 5.22
CA GLY A 82 -8.03 10.15 6.63
C GLY A 82 -7.48 8.74 6.84
N VAL A 83 -6.88 8.11 5.82
CA VAL A 83 -6.23 6.80 5.93
C VAL A 83 -5.12 6.87 6.98
N LYS A 84 -5.04 5.83 7.82
CA LYS A 84 -4.08 5.72 8.93
C LYS A 84 -3.02 4.66 8.67
N ASN A 85 -3.40 3.54 8.05
CA ASN A 85 -2.53 2.41 7.82
C ASN A 85 -2.44 2.13 6.32
N VAL A 86 -1.23 2.14 5.77
CA VAL A 86 -0.96 1.80 4.37
C VAL A 86 -0.02 0.60 4.33
N ILE A 87 -0.49 -0.49 3.73
CA ILE A 87 0.29 -1.74 3.60
C ILE A 87 0.52 -2.00 2.12
N ARG A 88 1.76 -1.83 1.66
CA ARG A 88 2.14 -2.17 0.28
C ARG A 88 2.20 -3.69 0.10
N VAL A 89 1.45 -4.20 -0.86
CA VAL A 89 1.46 -5.63 -1.26
C VAL A 89 2.05 -5.77 -2.67
N GLY A 90 3.34 -6.06 -2.73
CA GLY A 90 4.12 -5.99 -3.97
C GLY A 90 4.77 -7.32 -4.37
N SER A 91 5.56 -7.24 -5.44
CA SER A 91 6.55 -8.24 -5.82
C SER A 91 7.93 -7.58 -5.83
N CYS A 92 8.99 -8.36 -5.65
CA CYS A 92 10.37 -7.90 -5.72
C CYS A 92 11.28 -8.97 -6.33
N GLY A 93 12.44 -8.55 -6.84
CA GLY A 93 13.52 -9.45 -7.22
C GLY A 93 14.45 -9.70 -6.03
N ALA A 94 14.84 -10.95 -5.82
CA ALA A 94 15.87 -11.30 -4.85
C ALA A 94 17.26 -10.88 -5.36
N VAL A 95 18.11 -10.38 -4.46
CA VAL A 95 19.53 -10.09 -4.71
C VAL A 95 20.46 -10.98 -3.89
N ARG A 96 19.91 -11.79 -2.99
CA ARG A 96 20.64 -12.77 -2.19
C ARG A 96 20.24 -14.17 -2.63
N ASP A 97 21.22 -15.07 -2.66
CA ASP A 97 21.00 -16.45 -3.11
C ASP A 97 20.18 -17.30 -2.14
N ASP A 98 20.05 -16.88 -0.88
CA ASP A 98 19.27 -17.58 0.15
C ASP A 98 17.78 -17.25 0.10
N VAL A 99 17.37 -16.19 -0.60
CA VAL A 99 15.96 -15.85 -0.84
C VAL A 99 15.48 -16.55 -2.12
N LYS A 100 14.45 -17.37 -2.00
CA LYS A 100 13.94 -18.23 -3.07
C LYS A 100 12.71 -17.64 -3.74
N LEU A 101 12.37 -18.17 -4.91
CA LEU A 101 11.09 -17.87 -5.55
C LEU A 101 9.96 -18.29 -4.62
N MET A 102 8.90 -17.48 -4.57
CA MET A 102 7.73 -17.63 -3.68
C MET A 102 7.95 -17.24 -2.21
N ASP A 103 9.17 -16.90 -1.79
CA ASP A 103 9.40 -16.37 -0.44
C ASP A 103 8.67 -15.04 -0.25
N VAL A 104 8.12 -14.85 0.95
CA VAL A 104 7.53 -13.58 1.37
C VAL A 104 8.56 -12.77 2.14
N VAL A 105 8.86 -11.57 1.66
CA VAL A 105 9.80 -10.64 2.31
C VAL A 105 9.02 -9.53 3.01
N ILE A 106 9.23 -9.38 4.31
CA ILE A 106 8.70 -8.27 5.10
C ILE A 106 9.76 -7.18 5.19
N GLY A 107 9.52 -6.05 4.50
CA GLY A 107 10.48 -4.95 4.41
C GLY A 107 10.51 -4.07 5.66
N MET A 108 11.50 -4.26 6.52
CA MET A 108 11.72 -3.40 7.70
C MET A 108 12.16 -1.98 7.32
N GLY A 109 12.84 -1.84 6.19
CA GLY A 109 13.24 -0.56 5.62
C GLY A 109 13.62 -0.70 4.15
N ALA A 110 13.74 0.44 3.47
CA ALA A 110 14.04 0.48 2.05
C ALA A 110 15.15 1.51 1.75
N SER A 111 16.29 1.03 1.26
CA SER A 111 17.28 1.88 0.60
C SER A 111 16.75 2.38 -0.75
N THR A 112 17.25 3.51 -1.22
CA THR A 112 16.82 4.11 -2.49
C THR A 112 17.91 4.94 -3.12
N ASP A 113 17.98 4.94 -4.45
CA ASP A 113 18.78 5.87 -5.27
C ASP A 113 18.01 7.18 -5.61
N SER A 114 16.69 7.17 -5.48
CA SER A 114 15.83 8.35 -5.65
C SER A 114 16.24 9.52 -4.77
N LYS A 115 16.22 10.73 -5.35
CA LYS A 115 16.48 11.98 -4.64
C LYS A 115 15.33 12.49 -3.77
N VAL A 116 14.15 11.84 -3.78
CA VAL A 116 12.94 12.35 -3.10
C VAL A 116 13.18 12.67 -1.63
N ASN A 117 13.86 11.79 -0.88
CA ASN A 117 14.15 12.03 0.53
C ASN A 117 15.20 13.14 0.71
N ARG A 118 16.29 13.10 -0.07
CA ARG A 118 17.36 14.11 0.00
C ARG A 118 16.83 15.52 -0.26
N ILE A 119 15.93 15.69 -1.23
CA ILE A 119 15.31 16.99 -1.51
C ILE A 119 14.49 17.50 -0.31
N ARG A 120 13.76 16.60 0.36
CA ARG A 120 12.87 16.94 1.49
C ARG A 120 13.60 17.01 2.84
N PHE A 121 14.85 16.55 2.89
CA PHE A 121 15.61 16.35 4.11
C PHE A 121 17.00 16.97 4.02
N ASN A 122 17.12 18.13 3.35
CA ASN A 122 18.35 18.93 3.25
C ASN A 122 19.60 18.14 2.84
N ASN A 123 19.43 17.23 1.90
CA ASN A 123 20.46 16.34 1.37
C ASN A 123 21.08 15.37 2.40
N HIS A 124 20.46 15.19 3.57
CA HIS A 124 20.81 14.14 4.52
C HIS A 124 20.23 12.79 4.10
N ASP A 125 20.77 11.73 4.68
CA ASP A 125 20.27 10.38 4.49
C ASP A 125 19.12 10.12 5.47
N PHE A 126 17.94 9.90 4.90
CA PHE A 126 16.73 9.54 5.64
C PHE A 126 16.56 8.02 5.63
N ALA A 127 16.48 7.40 6.82
CA ALA A 127 16.19 5.98 6.96
C ALA A 127 14.67 5.74 6.82
N ALA A 128 14.23 5.32 5.64
CA ALA A 128 12.85 4.93 5.40
C ALA A 128 12.56 3.55 5.99
N ILE A 129 11.98 3.52 7.20
CA ILE A 129 11.65 2.32 7.96
C ILE A 129 10.13 2.14 8.08
N ALA A 130 9.70 0.89 8.24
CA ALA A 130 8.30 0.56 8.50
C ALA A 130 7.86 0.99 9.90
N ASP A 131 6.55 1.16 10.09
CA ASP A 131 5.97 1.25 11.43
C ASP A 131 6.22 -0.07 12.18
N TYR A 132 6.67 0.02 13.43
CA TYR A 132 7.03 -1.16 14.21
C TYR A 132 5.82 -2.06 14.50
N GLY A 133 4.65 -1.47 14.81
CA GLY A 133 3.45 -2.25 15.13
C GLY A 133 2.95 -3.04 13.93
N LEU A 134 2.90 -2.42 12.75
CA LEU A 134 2.55 -3.13 11.50
C LEU A 134 3.59 -4.19 11.13
N LEU A 135 4.88 -3.90 11.33
CA LEU A 135 5.98 -4.83 11.05
C LEU A 135 5.90 -6.07 11.94
N GLU A 136 5.79 -5.87 13.26
CA GLU A 136 5.71 -6.94 14.25
C GLU A 136 4.49 -7.83 14.00
N GLU A 137 3.33 -7.22 13.75
CA GLU A 137 2.10 -7.97 13.46
C GLU A 137 2.25 -8.79 12.18
N ALA A 138 2.81 -8.24 11.10
CA ALA A 138 3.03 -8.98 9.86
C ALA A 138 3.96 -10.18 10.07
N VAL A 139 5.04 -10.02 10.83
CA VAL A 139 5.97 -11.11 11.17
C VAL A 139 5.28 -12.18 12.01
N ASN A 140 4.47 -11.79 12.99
CA ASN A 140 3.73 -12.73 13.83
C ASN A 140 2.70 -13.53 13.02
N GLN A 141 1.97 -12.88 12.13
CA GLN A 141 1.00 -13.54 11.25
C GLN A 141 1.66 -14.50 10.25
N ALA A 142 2.83 -14.15 9.71
CA ALA A 142 3.59 -15.03 8.83
C ALA A 142 4.06 -16.29 9.56
N ARG A 143 4.68 -16.13 10.74
CA ARG A 143 5.10 -17.25 11.61
C ARG A 143 3.94 -18.16 11.99
N ALA A 144 2.78 -17.60 12.34
CA ALA A 144 1.60 -18.37 12.69
C ALA A 144 1.02 -19.18 11.52
N GLN A 145 1.29 -18.75 10.29
CA GLN A 145 0.89 -19.44 9.06
C GLN A 145 1.98 -20.36 8.50
N GLU A 146 3.13 -20.45 9.17
CA GLU A 146 4.31 -21.20 8.71
C GLU A 146 4.78 -20.76 7.31
N VAL A 147 4.69 -19.45 7.03
CA VAL A 147 5.16 -18.79 5.79
C VAL A 147 6.35 -17.88 6.08
#